data_AF-A0A7S0YV85-F1
#
_entry.id   AF-A0A7S0YV85-F1
#
_cell.length_a   1.000
_cell.length_b   1.000
_cell.length_c   1.000
_cell.angle_alpha   90.00
_cell.angle_beta   90.00
_cell.angle_gamma   90.00
#
_symmetry.space_group_name_H-M   'P 1'
#
loop_
_entity.id
_entity.type
_entity.pdbx_description
1 polymer ?
#
loop_
_entity_poly.entity_id
_entity_poly.type
_entity_poly.pdbx_seq_one_letter_code
_entity_poly.pdbx_strand_id
1 'polypeptide(L)'
;DSFSCLLACLLVCLFACLFADVQGHLHSCLFACLLACLPACLTYKGRYKGISVCLLILSRCLSGGYVNFGVFQLYCDSALTDALDTVLQLSLSIPVSELMAYPKVMRAYFPFQEILFHNHTPYLCHLETSVFMRIMACLQHGLKWINPPHDISVSSECASALYHLVDFRFRNGKKDQPALQALAKHLSENSHMFGSLLALLIESALDDCPNQWALSRPMLGLILTNPEAFEQIKHQMCESLSADHRERMAEALSRLMDGVNRNLESRNRDRFTQNLSAFRHDVKAFMQA
;
A
#
# COMPACT_ATOMS: atom_id res chain seq x y z
N ASP A 1 29.99 3.76 -7.55
CA ASP A 1 30.81 2.84 -8.37
C ASP A 1 30.18 1.46 -8.49
N SER A 2 30.42 0.78 -9.61
CA SER A 2 29.99 -0.60 -9.84
C SER A 2 30.61 -1.56 -8.81
N PHE A 3 31.87 -1.30 -8.46
CA PHE A 3 32.64 -2.03 -7.45
C PHE A 3 32.06 -1.96 -6.04
N SER A 4 31.61 -0.81 -5.56
CA SER A 4 31.13 -0.67 -4.17
C SER A 4 29.83 -1.43 -3.89
N CYS A 5 28.98 -1.61 -4.90
CA CYS A 5 27.75 -2.41 -4.76
C CYS A 5 28.04 -3.91 -4.87
N LEU A 6 29.00 -4.29 -5.71
CA LEU A 6 29.53 -5.66 -5.79
C LEU A 6 30.17 -6.06 -4.46
N LEU A 7 30.96 -5.16 -3.86
CA LEU A 7 31.61 -5.36 -2.57
C LEU A 7 30.57 -5.50 -1.44
N ALA A 8 29.52 -4.68 -1.44
CA ALA A 8 28.46 -4.76 -0.43
C ALA A 8 27.63 -6.06 -0.54
N CYS A 9 27.27 -6.48 -1.75
CA CYS A 9 26.61 -7.77 -1.97
C CYS A 9 27.54 -8.95 -1.63
N LEU A 10 28.81 -8.88 -2.03
CA LEU A 10 29.83 -9.86 -1.67
C LEU A 10 30.01 -9.96 -0.16
N LEU A 11 30.03 -8.85 0.57
CA LEU A 11 30.15 -8.82 2.03
C LEU A 11 28.96 -9.50 2.71
N VAL A 12 27.73 -9.17 2.32
CA VAL A 12 26.52 -9.79 2.88
C VAL A 12 26.50 -11.30 2.59
N CYS A 13 26.84 -11.71 1.37
CA CYS A 13 26.92 -13.12 1.00
C CYS A 13 28.10 -13.84 1.68
N LEU A 14 29.27 -13.21 1.83
CA LEU A 14 30.41 -13.76 2.56
C LEU A 14 30.05 -13.98 4.03
N PHE A 15 29.37 -13.04 4.67
CA PHE A 15 28.95 -13.17 6.07
C PHE A 15 27.93 -14.31 6.25
N ALA A 16 26.96 -14.44 5.34
CA ALA A 16 26.01 -15.55 5.36
C ALA A 16 26.68 -16.92 5.12
N CYS A 17 27.69 -16.99 4.24
CA CYS A 17 28.43 -18.21 3.96
C CYS A 17 29.51 -18.55 5.01
N LEU A 18 30.12 -17.56 5.67
CA LEU A 18 31.13 -17.79 6.71
C LEU A 18 30.54 -18.42 7.97
N PHE A 19 29.28 -18.12 8.29
CA PHE A 19 28.60 -18.67 9.47
C PHE A 19 27.93 -20.03 9.22
N ALA A 20 27.85 -20.50 7.97
CA ALA A 20 27.10 -21.69 7.57
C ALA A 20 27.98 -22.82 7.01
N ASP A 21 29.01 -23.22 7.77
CA ASP A 21 29.95 -24.32 7.49
C ASP A 21 31.16 -24.04 6.57
N VAL A 22 32.34 -24.26 7.16
CA VAL A 22 33.66 -24.27 6.52
C VAL A 22 33.97 -25.70 6.07
N GLN A 23 33.67 -26.04 4.81
CA GLN A 23 34.47 -26.86 3.88
C GLN A 23 33.63 -27.30 2.67
N GLY A 24 34.12 -26.99 1.46
CA GLY A 24 33.65 -27.58 0.19
C GLY A 24 32.59 -26.81 -0.62
N HIS A 25 31.69 -26.04 0.01
CA HIS A 25 30.53 -25.42 -0.68
C HIS A 25 30.67 -23.90 -0.94
N LEU A 26 31.77 -23.28 -0.51
CA LEU A 26 31.96 -21.83 -0.58
C LEU A 26 32.00 -21.33 -2.04
N HIS A 27 32.65 -22.06 -2.94
CA HIS A 27 32.80 -21.67 -4.35
C HIS A 27 31.49 -21.81 -5.14
N SER A 28 30.68 -22.85 -4.90
CA SER A 28 29.40 -23.03 -5.57
C SER A 28 28.34 -22.04 -5.05
N CYS A 29 28.31 -21.76 -3.74
CA CYS A 29 27.41 -20.77 -3.15
C CYS A 29 27.76 -19.33 -3.56
N LEU A 30 29.06 -18.96 -3.56
CA LEU A 30 29.51 -17.64 -4.02
C LEU A 30 29.24 -17.44 -5.51
N PHE A 31 29.48 -18.45 -6.36
CA PHE A 31 29.27 -18.33 -7.79
C PHE A 31 27.77 -18.27 -8.14
N ALA A 32 26.92 -19.06 -7.47
CA ALA A 32 25.47 -18.99 -7.63
C ALA A 32 24.89 -17.64 -7.14
N CYS A 33 25.36 -17.13 -6.00
CA CYS A 33 24.97 -15.80 -5.51
C CYS A 33 25.47 -14.69 -6.43
N LEU A 34 26.70 -14.77 -6.95
CA LEU A 34 27.21 -13.79 -7.93
C LEU A 34 26.37 -13.83 -9.21
N LEU A 35 26.09 -15.01 -9.77
CA LEU A 35 25.33 -15.14 -11.02
C LEU A 35 23.87 -14.66 -10.86
N ALA A 36 23.29 -14.79 -9.66
CA ALA A 36 21.95 -14.29 -9.35
C ALA A 36 21.93 -12.78 -9.04
N CYS A 37 22.91 -12.25 -8.30
CA CYS A 37 22.95 -10.84 -7.88
C CYS A 37 23.55 -9.89 -8.93
N LEU A 38 24.44 -10.36 -9.80
CA LEU A 38 25.12 -9.52 -10.81
C LEU A 38 24.14 -8.95 -11.86
N PRO A 39 23.21 -9.73 -12.46
CA PRO A 39 22.19 -9.20 -13.36
C PRO A 39 21.25 -8.23 -12.64
N ALA A 40 20.82 -8.58 -11.43
CA ALA A 40 19.93 -7.78 -10.60
C ALA A 40 20.53 -6.40 -10.26
N CYS A 41 21.84 -6.34 -9.95
CA CYS A 41 22.56 -5.09 -9.68
C CYS A 41 22.72 -4.21 -10.94
N LEU A 42 22.89 -4.83 -12.11
CA LEU A 42 22.98 -4.15 -13.40
C LEU A 42 21.62 -3.57 -13.83
N THR A 43 20.52 -4.31 -13.66
CA THR A 43 19.16 -3.83 -13.94
C THR A 43 18.78 -2.66 -13.04
N TYR A 44 19.10 -2.73 -11.73
CA TYR A 44 18.85 -1.62 -10.81
C TYR A 44 19.60 -0.35 -11.23
N LYS A 45 20.90 -0.45 -11.52
CA LYS A 45 21.72 0.72 -11.88
C LYS A 45 21.41 1.27 -13.26
N GLY A 46 21.12 0.40 -14.24
CA GLY A 46 20.84 0.76 -15.62
C GLY A 46 19.42 1.27 -15.85
N ARG A 47 18.43 0.85 -15.05
CA ARG A 47 17.01 1.13 -15.30
C ARG A 47 16.26 1.69 -14.10
N TYR A 48 16.24 0.98 -12.96
CA TYR A 48 15.37 1.36 -11.84
C TYR A 48 15.80 2.61 -11.10
N LYS A 49 17.10 2.88 -11.02
CA LYS A 49 17.61 4.12 -10.44
C LYS A 49 17.13 5.33 -11.24
N GLY A 50 17.17 5.26 -12.58
CA GLY A 50 16.67 6.33 -13.45
C GLY A 50 15.16 6.54 -13.28
N ILE A 51 14.39 5.45 -13.29
CA ILE A 51 12.95 5.51 -13.04
C ILE A 51 12.63 6.12 -11.67
N SER A 52 13.37 5.74 -10.62
CA SER A 52 13.19 6.30 -9.27
C SER A 52 13.41 7.81 -9.24
N VAL A 53 14.39 8.32 -10.00
CA VAL A 53 14.63 9.76 -10.12
C VAL A 53 13.48 10.45 -10.84
N CYS A 54 12.97 9.88 -11.94
CA CYS A 54 11.79 10.43 -12.64
C CYS A 54 10.56 10.49 -11.74
N LEU A 55 10.30 9.43 -10.97
CA LEU A 55 9.21 9.37 -10.00
C LEU A 55 9.34 10.47 -8.94
N LEU A 56 10.55 10.65 -8.40
CA LEU A 56 10.82 11.69 -7.40
C LEU A 56 10.67 13.11 -7.97
N ILE A 57 11.18 13.36 -9.18
CA ILE A 57 11.04 14.67 -9.84
C ILE A 57 9.56 15.01 -9.99
N LEU A 58 8.77 14.11 -10.59
CA LEU A 58 7.35 14.37 -10.81
C LEU A 58 6.58 14.49 -9.49
N SER A 59 6.85 13.62 -8.51
CA SER A 59 6.30 13.70 -7.16
C SER A 59 6.53 15.07 -6.51
N ARG A 60 7.75 15.63 -6.61
CA ARG A 60 8.07 16.96 -6.07
C ARG A 60 7.39 18.09 -6.84
N CYS A 61 7.25 17.96 -8.16
CA CYS A 61 6.49 18.92 -8.97
C CYS A 61 5.01 18.95 -8.57
N LEU A 62 4.39 17.78 -8.37
CA LEU A 62 2.97 17.65 -8.04
C LEU A 62 2.63 18.05 -6.59
N SER A 63 3.52 17.78 -5.64
CA SER A 63 3.29 18.07 -4.21
C SER A 63 3.72 19.47 -3.78
N GLY A 64 4.58 20.14 -4.55
CA GLY A 64 5.19 21.41 -4.15
C GLY A 64 4.29 22.64 -4.26
N GLY A 65 3.10 22.53 -4.85
CA GLY A 65 2.16 23.66 -5.00
C GLY A 65 2.66 24.78 -5.90
N TYR A 66 3.67 24.52 -6.74
CA TYR A 66 4.31 25.52 -7.60
C TYR A 66 3.44 25.98 -8.77
N VAL A 67 2.55 25.10 -9.26
CA VAL A 67 1.74 25.35 -10.46
C VAL A 67 0.30 24.92 -10.19
N ASN A 68 -0.66 25.73 -10.63
CA ASN A 68 -2.06 25.32 -10.65
C ASN A 68 -2.29 24.42 -11.87
N PHE A 69 -2.45 23.12 -11.64
CA PHE A 69 -2.58 22.14 -12.72
C PHE A 69 -3.86 22.29 -13.57
N GLY A 70 -4.87 23.02 -13.08
CA GLY A 70 -6.06 23.34 -13.87
C GLY A 70 -5.77 24.23 -15.08
N VAL A 71 -4.63 24.93 -15.08
CA VAL A 71 -4.22 25.83 -16.15
C VAL A 71 -3.87 25.08 -17.45
N PHE A 72 -3.34 23.85 -17.35
CA PHE A 72 -3.04 23.02 -18.53
C PHE A 72 -4.32 22.72 -19.33
N GLN A 73 -5.42 22.40 -18.63
CA GLN A 73 -6.69 22.14 -19.28
C GLN A 73 -7.29 23.40 -19.93
N LEU A 74 -7.09 24.58 -19.33
CA LEU A 74 -7.56 25.85 -19.88
C LEU A 74 -6.83 26.23 -21.18
N TYR A 75 -5.54 25.91 -21.28
CA TYR A 75 -4.74 26.17 -22.49
C TYR A 75 -4.71 24.99 -23.47
N CYS A 76 -5.47 23.93 -23.21
CA CYS A 76 -5.46 22.69 -23.99
C CYS A 76 -4.03 22.09 -24.14
N ASP A 77 -3.22 22.22 -23.10
CA ASP A 77 -1.85 21.70 -23.03
C ASP A 77 -1.86 20.27 -22.47
N SER A 78 -1.35 19.32 -23.26
CA SER A 78 -1.27 17.90 -22.88
C SER A 78 -0.03 17.56 -22.03
N ALA A 79 0.91 18.48 -21.84
CA ALA A 79 2.22 18.20 -21.24
C ALA A 79 2.13 17.54 -19.85
N LEU A 80 1.17 17.95 -19.01
CA LEU A 80 0.94 17.33 -17.71
C LEU A 80 0.45 15.88 -17.85
N THR A 81 -0.53 15.65 -18.72
CA THR A 81 -1.09 14.32 -18.99
C THR A 81 -0.01 13.41 -19.58
N ASP A 82 0.74 13.90 -20.57
CA ASP A 82 1.83 13.16 -21.21
C ASP A 82 2.94 12.79 -20.20
N ALA A 83 3.26 13.70 -19.27
CA ALA A 83 4.22 13.45 -18.22
C ALA A 83 3.71 12.40 -17.21
N LEU A 84 2.44 12.49 -16.80
CA LEU A 84 1.78 11.53 -15.92
C LEU A 84 1.75 10.14 -16.56
N ASP A 85 1.33 10.04 -17.82
CA ASP A 85 1.29 8.79 -18.59
C ASP A 85 2.69 8.18 -18.70
N THR A 86 3.68 8.97 -19.12
CA THR A 86 5.05 8.50 -19.29
C THR A 86 5.64 7.98 -17.99
N VAL A 87 5.52 8.74 -16.90
CA VAL A 87 6.09 8.34 -15.59
C VAL A 87 5.31 7.17 -14.98
N LEU A 88 3.99 7.12 -15.16
CA LEU A 88 3.18 5.98 -14.74
C LEU A 88 3.60 4.71 -15.50
N GLN A 89 3.77 4.78 -16.82
CA GLN A 89 4.25 3.64 -17.63
C GLN A 89 5.66 3.20 -17.22
N LEU A 90 6.57 4.13 -16.93
CA LEU A 90 7.88 3.82 -16.35
C LEU A 90 7.74 3.08 -15.01
N SER A 91 6.82 3.51 -14.15
CA SER A 91 6.54 2.85 -12.87
C SER A 91 5.98 1.43 -13.04
N LEU A 92 5.07 1.25 -14.00
CA LEU A 92 4.46 -0.04 -14.35
C LEU A 92 5.44 -0.95 -15.12
N SER A 93 6.56 -0.42 -15.61
CA SER A 93 7.58 -1.26 -16.21
C SER A 93 8.31 -2.14 -15.19
N ILE A 94 8.26 -1.79 -13.89
CA ILE A 94 8.93 -2.51 -12.80
C ILE A 94 8.01 -3.65 -12.30
N PRO A 95 8.45 -4.92 -12.35
CA PRO A 95 7.69 -6.04 -11.78
C PRO A 95 7.48 -5.85 -10.27
N VAL A 96 6.34 -6.31 -9.75
CA VAL A 96 6.00 -6.16 -8.32
C VAL A 96 7.05 -6.83 -7.43
N SER A 97 7.54 -8.01 -7.81
CA SER A 97 8.60 -8.73 -7.10
C SER A 97 9.89 -7.91 -6.97
N GLU A 98 10.28 -7.20 -8.03
CA GLU A 98 11.48 -6.37 -8.05
C GLU A 98 11.27 -5.05 -7.32
N LEU A 99 10.08 -4.45 -7.45
CA LEU A 99 9.70 -3.28 -6.67
C LEU A 99 9.90 -3.55 -5.17
N MET A 100 9.34 -4.67 -4.68
CA MET A 100 9.45 -5.07 -3.27
C MET A 100 10.87 -5.53 -2.86
N ALA A 101 11.74 -5.88 -3.81
CA ALA A 101 13.12 -6.27 -3.54
C ALA A 101 14.07 -5.07 -3.35
N TYR A 102 13.74 -3.88 -3.89
CA TYR A 102 14.60 -2.70 -3.85
C TYR A 102 14.00 -1.54 -3.02
N PRO A 103 14.36 -1.40 -1.73
CA PRO A 103 13.82 -0.35 -0.84
C PRO A 103 13.94 1.07 -1.37
N LYS A 104 15.02 1.38 -2.10
CA LYS A 104 15.21 2.71 -2.70
C LYS A 104 14.16 3.02 -3.79
N VAL A 105 13.73 2.00 -4.54
CA VAL A 105 12.69 2.14 -5.57
C VAL A 105 11.33 2.28 -4.90
N MET A 106 11.03 1.48 -3.87
CA MET A 106 9.78 1.62 -3.10
C MET A 106 9.59 3.01 -2.52
N ARG A 107 10.66 3.58 -1.94
CA ARG A 107 10.64 4.94 -1.38
C ARG A 107 10.50 6.05 -2.43
N ALA A 108 10.62 5.73 -3.71
CA ALA A 108 10.24 6.64 -4.79
C ALA A 108 8.83 6.34 -5.32
N TYR A 109 8.46 5.05 -5.42
CA TYR A 109 7.21 4.59 -6.00
C TYR A 109 5.99 4.88 -5.12
N PHE A 110 5.99 4.49 -3.84
CA PHE A 110 4.80 4.61 -2.99
C PHE A 110 4.40 6.06 -2.69
N PRO A 111 5.35 6.99 -2.40
CA PRO A 111 5.01 8.41 -2.30
C PRO A 111 4.48 8.99 -3.62
N PHE A 112 4.98 8.51 -4.77
CA PHE A 112 4.43 8.92 -6.07
C PHE A 112 2.98 8.45 -6.25
N GLN A 113 2.69 7.18 -5.93
CA GLN A 113 1.33 6.66 -5.98
C GLN A 113 0.41 7.41 -5.02
N GLU A 114 0.85 7.70 -3.79
CA GLU A 114 0.06 8.48 -2.83
C GLU A 114 -0.36 9.83 -3.40
N ILE A 115 0.57 10.57 -4.02
CA ILE A 115 0.29 11.88 -4.63
C ILE A 115 -0.70 11.74 -5.79
N LEU A 116 -0.59 10.69 -6.61
CA LEU A 116 -1.57 10.42 -7.66
C LEU A 116 -2.96 10.15 -7.08
N PHE A 117 -3.06 9.35 -6.02
CA PHE A 117 -4.34 9.11 -5.35
C PHE A 117 -4.90 10.35 -4.65
N HIS A 118 -4.04 11.24 -4.14
CA HIS A 118 -4.44 12.47 -3.48
C HIS A 118 -4.93 13.55 -4.45
N ASN A 119 -4.15 13.85 -5.49
CA ASN A 119 -4.39 15.00 -6.38
C ASN A 119 -5.02 14.60 -7.72
N HIS A 120 -4.84 13.35 -8.15
CA HIS A 120 -5.19 12.88 -9.49
C HIS A 120 -6.03 11.59 -9.44
N THR A 121 -6.83 11.38 -8.38
CA THR A 121 -7.71 10.21 -8.25
C THR A 121 -8.59 10.00 -9.50
N PRO A 122 -9.21 11.04 -10.09
CA PRO A 122 -10.01 10.86 -11.29
C PRO A 122 -9.21 10.30 -12.46
N TYR A 123 -7.95 10.72 -12.65
CA TYR A 123 -7.08 10.18 -13.70
C TYR A 123 -6.81 8.69 -13.47
N LEU A 124 -6.51 8.28 -12.23
CA LEU A 124 -6.31 6.86 -11.89
C LEU A 124 -7.56 6.02 -12.16
N CYS A 125 -8.75 6.54 -11.86
CA CYS A 125 -10.01 5.82 -12.11
C CYS A 125 -10.33 5.62 -13.60
N HIS A 126 -9.73 6.39 -14.52
CA HIS A 126 -9.95 6.22 -15.96
C HIS A 126 -8.92 5.29 -16.61
N LEU A 127 -7.96 4.76 -15.85
CA LEU A 127 -7.02 3.76 -16.36
C LEU A 127 -7.76 2.48 -16.76
N GLU A 128 -7.10 1.63 -17.55
CA GLU A 128 -7.61 0.29 -17.83
C GLU A 128 -7.70 -0.53 -16.53
N THR A 129 -8.73 -1.38 -16.37
CA THR A 129 -8.92 -2.17 -15.14
C THR A 129 -7.68 -2.98 -14.78
N SER A 130 -7.00 -3.59 -15.77
CA SER A 130 -5.77 -4.38 -15.54
C SER A 130 -4.66 -3.54 -14.88
N VAL A 131 -4.48 -2.30 -15.33
CA VAL A 131 -3.50 -1.35 -14.81
C VAL A 131 -3.90 -0.87 -13.41
N PHE A 132 -5.17 -0.48 -13.23
CA PHE A 132 -5.69 -0.06 -11.93
C PHE A 132 -5.51 -1.17 -10.89
N MET A 133 -5.85 -2.41 -11.24
CA MET A 133 -5.69 -3.55 -10.34
C MET A 133 -4.25 -3.88 -10.02
N ARG A 134 -3.33 -3.69 -10.96
CA ARG A 134 -1.91 -3.81 -10.68
C ARG A 134 -1.43 -2.78 -9.65
N ILE A 135 -1.89 -1.54 -9.74
CA ILE A 135 -1.58 -0.50 -8.75
C ILE A 135 -2.16 -0.87 -7.38
N MET A 136 -3.42 -1.31 -7.33
CA MET A 136 -4.07 -1.76 -6.09
C MET A 136 -3.36 -2.96 -5.45
N ALA A 137 -2.89 -3.92 -6.25
CA ALA A 137 -2.06 -5.03 -5.79
C ALA A 137 -0.72 -4.56 -5.21
N CYS A 138 -0.04 -3.59 -5.86
CA CYS A 138 1.16 -2.97 -5.30
C CYS A 138 0.89 -2.32 -3.94
N LEU A 139 -0.22 -1.58 -3.79
CA LEU A 139 -0.60 -0.99 -2.49
C LEU A 139 -0.85 -2.08 -1.44
N GLN A 140 -1.53 -3.18 -1.81
CA GLN A 140 -1.76 -4.30 -0.90
C GLN A 140 -0.45 -4.94 -0.40
N HIS A 141 0.54 -5.11 -1.29
CA HIS A 141 1.87 -5.58 -0.90
C HIS A 141 2.63 -4.56 -0.05
N GLY A 142 2.51 -3.27 -0.35
CA GLY A 142 3.11 -2.18 0.43
C GLY A 142 2.52 -2.02 1.83
N LEU A 143 1.23 -2.32 2.03
CA LEU A 143 0.60 -2.35 3.35
C LEU A 143 1.21 -3.41 4.27
N LYS A 144 1.64 -4.55 3.70
CA LYS A 144 2.32 -5.64 4.42
C LYS A 144 3.83 -5.40 4.61
N TRP A 145 4.35 -4.27 4.17
CA TRP A 145 5.78 -3.99 4.22
C TRP A 145 6.24 -3.69 5.65
N ILE A 146 7.17 -4.52 6.13
CA ILE A 146 7.72 -4.45 7.50
C ILE A 146 9.26 -4.38 7.55
N ASN A 147 9.95 -4.27 6.41
CA ASN A 147 11.41 -4.41 6.30
C ASN A 147 12.10 -3.10 5.84
N PRO A 148 13.16 -2.58 6.46
CA PRO A 148 13.69 -2.96 7.76
C PRO A 148 12.61 -2.79 8.85
N PRO A 149 12.70 -3.56 9.95
CA PRO A 149 11.82 -3.37 11.09
C PRO A 149 11.85 -1.88 11.47
N HIS A 150 10.67 -1.29 11.65
CA HIS A 150 10.43 0.14 11.93
C HIS A 150 10.34 1.10 10.73
N ASP A 151 10.58 0.69 9.47
CA ASP A 151 10.27 1.55 8.30
C ASP A 151 8.77 1.52 7.98
N ILE A 152 8.01 2.28 8.75
CA ILE A 152 6.55 2.41 8.59
C ILE A 152 6.14 3.37 7.47
N SER A 153 7.11 4.00 6.79
CA SER A 153 6.83 5.03 5.79
C SER A 153 6.02 4.42 4.63
N VAL A 154 6.51 3.32 4.05
CA VAL A 154 5.87 2.65 2.91
C VAL A 154 4.43 2.25 3.20
N SER A 155 4.19 1.57 4.32
CA SER A 155 2.84 1.14 4.69
C SER A 155 1.92 2.33 5.01
N SER A 156 2.46 3.41 5.58
CA SER A 156 1.71 4.66 5.81
C SER A 156 1.34 5.37 4.51
N GLU A 157 2.24 5.44 3.53
CA GLU A 157 1.95 6.01 2.20
C GLU A 157 0.89 5.17 1.46
N CYS A 158 0.96 3.85 1.55
CA CYS A 158 -0.05 2.96 0.96
C CYS A 158 -1.42 3.17 1.61
N ALA A 159 -1.45 3.32 2.94
CA ALA A 159 -2.68 3.59 3.67
C ALA A 159 -3.27 4.97 3.34
N SER A 160 -2.42 5.99 3.16
CA SER A 160 -2.83 7.32 2.70
C SER A 160 -3.41 7.27 1.29
N ALA A 161 -2.72 6.62 0.36
CA ALA A 161 -3.18 6.43 -1.01
C ALA A 161 -4.57 5.75 -1.06
N LEU A 162 -4.72 4.66 -0.31
CA LEU A 162 -5.99 3.95 -0.19
C LEU A 162 -7.08 4.83 0.46
N TYR A 163 -6.72 5.62 1.46
CA TYR A 163 -7.67 6.55 2.10
C TYR A 163 -8.19 7.60 1.12
N HIS A 164 -7.35 8.19 0.27
CA HIS A 164 -7.81 9.17 -0.72
C HIS A 164 -8.76 8.57 -1.75
N LEU A 165 -8.52 7.34 -2.21
CA LEU A 165 -9.45 6.62 -3.09
C LEU A 165 -10.82 6.42 -2.42
N VAL A 166 -10.80 6.00 -1.16
CA VAL A 166 -12.03 5.71 -0.40
C VAL A 166 -12.77 6.99 -0.01
N ASP A 167 -12.06 8.04 0.36
CA ASP A 167 -12.62 9.37 0.62
C ASP A 167 -13.23 9.97 -0.64
N PHE A 168 -12.57 9.83 -1.81
CA PHE A 168 -13.10 10.22 -3.10
C PHE A 168 -14.41 9.50 -3.41
N ARG A 169 -14.47 8.17 -3.23
CA ARG A 169 -15.70 7.37 -3.41
C ARG A 169 -16.79 7.77 -2.43
N PHE A 170 -16.45 7.97 -1.15
CA PHE A 170 -17.41 8.32 -0.10
C PHE A 170 -18.06 9.68 -0.33
N ARG A 171 -17.25 10.72 -0.62
CA ARG A 171 -17.73 12.09 -0.81
C ARG A 171 -18.50 12.29 -2.11
N ASN A 172 -18.08 11.60 -3.17
CA ASN A 172 -18.69 11.77 -4.48
C ASN A 172 -19.75 10.72 -4.79
N GLY A 173 -19.99 9.72 -3.94
CA GLY A 173 -20.90 8.59 -4.25
C GLY A 173 -22.36 8.94 -4.56
N LYS A 174 -22.79 10.19 -4.36
CA LYS A 174 -24.11 10.71 -4.77
C LYS A 174 -24.08 11.54 -6.07
N LYS A 175 -22.90 11.84 -6.60
CA LYS A 175 -22.69 12.66 -7.80
C LYS A 175 -22.49 11.75 -8.99
N ASP A 176 -23.11 12.10 -10.10
CA ASP A 176 -22.84 11.45 -11.38
C ASP A 176 -21.55 12.01 -11.97
N GLN A 177 -20.43 11.30 -11.74
CA GLN A 177 -19.10 11.69 -12.19
C GLN A 177 -18.49 10.54 -13.01
N PRO A 178 -17.92 10.78 -14.19
CA PRO A 178 -17.38 9.73 -15.06
C PRO A 178 -16.30 8.89 -14.37
N ALA A 179 -15.44 9.53 -13.56
CA ALA A 179 -14.44 8.83 -12.75
C ALA A 179 -15.04 7.83 -11.75
N LEU A 180 -16.22 8.12 -11.18
CA LEU A 180 -16.88 7.18 -10.27
C LEU A 180 -17.53 6.02 -11.02
N GLN A 181 -18.05 6.26 -12.22
CA GLN A 181 -18.55 5.18 -13.08
C GLN A 181 -17.41 4.25 -13.49
N ALA A 182 -16.24 4.82 -13.84
CA ALA A 182 -15.05 4.05 -14.17
C ALA A 182 -14.53 3.26 -12.95
N LEU A 183 -14.51 3.86 -11.75
CA LEU A 183 -14.21 3.14 -10.51
C LEU A 183 -15.22 2.02 -10.25
N ALA A 184 -16.52 2.26 -10.43
CA ALA A 184 -17.56 1.25 -10.25
C ALA A 184 -17.38 0.08 -11.22
N LYS A 185 -16.93 0.33 -12.45
CA LYS A 185 -16.55 -0.71 -13.41
C LYS A 185 -15.43 -1.60 -12.86
N HIS A 186 -14.33 -1.02 -12.38
CA HIS A 186 -13.24 -1.79 -11.78
C HIS A 186 -13.71 -2.67 -10.61
N LEU A 187 -14.60 -2.13 -9.76
CA LEU A 187 -15.17 -2.86 -8.63
C LEU A 187 -16.14 -3.97 -9.07
N SER A 188 -16.89 -3.78 -10.15
CA SER A 188 -17.77 -4.83 -10.68
C SER A 188 -17.00 -6.02 -11.25
N GLU A 189 -15.83 -5.77 -11.85
CA GLU A 189 -14.95 -6.81 -12.38
C GLU A 189 -14.19 -7.55 -11.26
N ASN A 190 -14.09 -6.96 -10.06
CA ASN A 190 -13.34 -7.51 -8.92
C ASN A 190 -13.98 -7.10 -7.58
N SER A 191 -15.19 -7.61 -7.34
CA SER A 191 -16.03 -7.24 -6.18
C SER A 191 -15.39 -7.51 -4.81
N HIS A 192 -14.43 -8.43 -4.74
CA HIS A 192 -13.73 -8.81 -3.51
C HIS A 192 -12.62 -7.83 -3.09
N MET A 193 -12.12 -6.97 -3.98
CA MET A 193 -10.91 -6.18 -3.73
C MET A 193 -10.98 -5.35 -2.44
N PHE A 194 -12.05 -4.59 -2.23
CA PHE A 194 -12.21 -3.78 -1.02
C PHE A 194 -12.46 -4.61 0.23
N GLY A 195 -13.15 -5.74 0.12
CA GLY A 195 -13.29 -6.69 1.22
C GLY A 195 -11.95 -7.28 1.65
N SER A 196 -11.13 -7.72 0.69
CA SER A 196 -9.79 -8.26 0.96
C SER A 196 -8.84 -7.21 1.55
N LEU A 197 -8.91 -5.95 1.10
CA LEU A 197 -8.14 -4.85 1.68
C LEU A 197 -8.61 -4.53 3.11
N LEU A 198 -9.92 -4.56 3.37
CA LEU A 198 -10.46 -4.35 4.72
C LEU A 198 -10.03 -5.47 5.67
N ALA A 199 -10.13 -6.73 5.24
CA ALA A 199 -9.67 -7.89 6.01
C ALA A 199 -8.18 -7.75 6.36
N LEU A 200 -7.35 -7.41 5.36
CA LEU A 200 -5.92 -7.16 5.55
C LEU A 200 -5.66 -6.07 6.60
N LEU A 201 -6.39 -4.96 6.57
CA LEU A 201 -6.19 -3.87 7.54
C LEU A 201 -6.59 -4.30 8.95
N ILE A 202 -7.67 -5.08 9.11
CA ILE A 202 -8.13 -5.60 10.41
C ILE A 202 -7.11 -6.60 10.95
N GLU A 203 -6.63 -7.54 10.13
CA GLU A 203 -5.55 -8.47 10.48
C GLU A 203 -4.29 -7.71 10.90
N SER A 204 -3.87 -6.73 10.11
CA SER A 204 -2.69 -5.90 10.42
C SER A 204 -2.85 -5.15 11.75
N ALA A 205 -4.07 -4.78 12.14
CA ALA A 205 -4.33 -4.10 13.41
C ALA A 205 -4.25 -5.04 14.62
N LEU A 206 -4.43 -6.35 14.44
CA LEU A 206 -4.25 -7.34 15.50
C LEU A 206 -2.76 -7.61 15.79
N ASP A 207 -1.93 -7.52 14.77
CA ASP A 207 -0.48 -7.63 14.87
C ASP A 207 0.15 -6.40 15.57
N ASP A 208 1.49 -6.40 15.69
CA ASP A 208 2.21 -5.20 16.07
C ASP A 208 2.19 -4.16 14.96
N CYS A 209 1.17 -3.30 15.03
CA CYS A 209 0.89 -2.21 14.10
C CYS A 209 1.47 -0.87 14.58
N PRO A 210 2.72 -0.52 14.25
CA PRO A 210 3.32 0.76 14.63
C PRO A 210 2.67 1.98 13.97
N ASN A 211 1.96 1.80 12.85
CA ASN A 211 1.30 2.86 12.08
C ASN A 211 -0.23 2.80 12.14
N GLN A 212 -0.79 2.40 13.29
CA GLN A 212 -2.25 2.25 13.48
C GLN A 212 -3.03 3.48 13.05
N TRP A 213 -2.51 4.69 13.31
CA TRP A 213 -3.16 5.92 12.91
C TRP A 213 -3.33 6.03 11.38
N ALA A 214 -2.31 5.62 10.61
CA ALA A 214 -2.40 5.61 9.15
C ALA A 214 -3.39 4.55 8.65
N LEU A 215 -3.35 3.33 9.20
CA LEU A 215 -4.21 2.21 8.77
C LEU A 215 -5.69 2.39 9.14
N SER A 216 -5.98 3.07 10.26
CA SER A 216 -7.35 3.29 10.75
C SER A 216 -8.22 4.09 9.77
N ARG A 217 -7.62 5.03 9.02
CA ARG A 217 -8.32 5.96 8.13
C ARG A 217 -8.92 5.26 6.90
N PRO A 218 -8.15 4.49 6.09
CA PRO A 218 -8.73 3.70 5.00
C PRO A 218 -9.64 2.60 5.55
N MET A 219 -9.35 2.02 6.72
CA MET A 219 -10.21 1.00 7.33
C MET A 219 -11.62 1.53 7.61
N LEU A 220 -11.74 2.68 8.28
CA LEU A 220 -13.04 3.32 8.52
C LEU A 220 -13.76 3.62 7.20
N GLY A 221 -13.05 4.19 6.22
CA GLY A 221 -13.64 4.48 4.92
C GLY A 221 -14.18 3.23 4.21
N LEU A 222 -13.45 2.12 4.26
CA LEU A 222 -13.86 0.85 3.66
C LEU A 222 -15.08 0.27 4.36
N ILE A 223 -15.15 0.33 5.69
CA ILE A 223 -16.33 -0.08 6.47
C ILE A 223 -17.55 0.76 6.07
N LEU A 224 -17.42 2.08 6.02
CA LEU A 224 -18.53 2.99 5.70
C LEU A 224 -19.01 2.87 4.24
N THR A 225 -18.14 2.46 3.32
CA THR A 225 -18.47 2.30 1.89
C THR A 225 -18.84 0.86 1.50
N ASN A 226 -18.54 -0.14 2.35
CA ASN A 226 -18.84 -1.57 2.09
C ASN A 226 -19.27 -2.27 3.40
N PRO A 227 -20.42 -1.92 3.99
CA PRO A 227 -20.87 -2.47 5.27
C PRO A 227 -21.07 -4.00 5.22
N GLU A 228 -21.56 -4.53 4.09
CA GLU A 228 -21.75 -5.97 3.88
C GLU A 228 -20.44 -6.76 3.97
N ALA A 229 -19.36 -6.21 3.41
CA ALA A 229 -18.04 -6.84 3.50
C ALA A 229 -17.53 -6.86 4.94
N PHE A 230 -17.80 -5.81 5.73
CA PHE A 230 -17.44 -5.79 7.14
C PHE A 230 -18.23 -6.84 7.94
N GLU A 231 -19.54 -6.99 7.71
CA GLU A 231 -20.34 -8.04 8.33
C GLU A 231 -19.82 -9.45 8.00
N GLN A 232 -19.45 -9.70 6.74
CA GLN A 232 -18.87 -10.97 6.31
C GLN A 232 -17.53 -11.25 7.01
N ILE A 233 -16.65 -10.25 7.13
CA ILE A 233 -15.36 -10.40 7.83
C ILE A 233 -15.58 -10.71 9.31
N LYS A 234 -16.53 -10.02 9.98
CA LYS A 234 -16.86 -10.31 11.38
C LYS A 234 -17.29 -11.77 11.54
N HIS A 235 -18.17 -12.27 10.67
CA HIS A 235 -18.61 -13.66 10.70
C HIS A 235 -17.45 -14.64 10.55
N GLN A 236 -16.59 -14.43 9.54
CA GLN A 236 -15.43 -15.29 9.26
C GLN A 236 -14.44 -15.33 10.43
N MET A 237 -14.17 -14.18 11.06
CA MET A 237 -13.28 -14.11 12.23
C MET A 237 -13.86 -14.88 13.42
N CYS A 238 -15.17 -14.75 13.67
CA CYS A 238 -15.88 -15.45 14.74
C CYS A 238 -15.97 -16.97 14.54
N GLU A 239 -16.17 -17.44 13.30
CA GLU A 239 -16.25 -18.88 12.98
C GLU A 239 -14.94 -19.62 13.23
N SER A 240 -13.81 -18.93 13.07
CA SER A 240 -12.48 -19.50 13.30
C SER A 240 -12.13 -19.77 14.77
N LEU A 241 -12.96 -19.32 15.71
CA LEU A 241 -12.71 -19.33 17.15
C LEU A 241 -13.61 -20.31 17.93
N SER A 242 -13.17 -20.66 19.14
CA SER A 242 -13.96 -21.43 20.13
C SER A 242 -15.22 -20.67 20.55
N ALA A 243 -16.20 -21.34 21.16
CA ALA A 243 -17.48 -20.71 21.53
C ALA A 243 -17.31 -19.50 22.48
N ASP A 244 -16.42 -19.60 23.48
CA ASP A 244 -16.11 -18.50 24.41
C ASP A 244 -15.41 -17.32 23.71
N HIS A 245 -14.36 -17.60 22.93
CA HIS A 245 -13.63 -16.57 22.19
C HIS A 245 -14.48 -15.92 21.09
N ARG A 246 -15.46 -16.64 20.54
CA ARG A 246 -16.39 -16.13 19.53
C ARG A 246 -17.26 -15.00 20.06
N GLU A 247 -17.82 -15.17 21.25
CA GLU A 247 -18.66 -14.13 21.88
C GLU A 247 -17.82 -12.88 22.20
N ARG A 248 -16.64 -13.08 22.79
CA ARG A 248 -15.70 -11.98 23.09
C ARG A 248 -15.20 -11.25 21.84
N MET A 249 -14.92 -11.97 20.76
CA MET A 249 -14.54 -11.40 19.47
C MET A 249 -15.70 -10.61 18.84
N ALA A 250 -16.92 -11.16 18.86
CA ALA A 250 -18.10 -10.48 18.33
C ALA A 250 -18.37 -9.16 19.07
N GLU A 251 -18.25 -9.17 20.40
CA GLU A 251 -18.38 -7.96 21.22
C GLU A 251 -17.29 -6.94 20.87
N ALA A 252 -16.02 -7.34 20.82
CA ALA A 252 -14.91 -6.46 20.49
C ALA A 252 -15.06 -5.83 19.08
N LEU A 253 -15.49 -6.62 18.10
CA LEU A 253 -15.78 -6.15 16.73
C LEU A 253 -16.96 -5.17 16.68
N SER A 254 -17.97 -5.36 17.53
CA SER A 254 -19.10 -4.40 17.63
C SER A 254 -18.63 -3.04 18.15
N ARG A 255 -17.77 -3.04 19.18
CA ARG A 255 -17.22 -1.83 19.81
C ARG A 255 -16.37 -0.98 18.88
N LEU A 256 -15.84 -1.55 17.78
CA LEU A 256 -15.11 -0.77 16.75
C LEU A 256 -15.94 0.41 16.24
N MET A 257 -17.26 0.25 16.11
CA MET A 257 -18.16 1.25 15.56
C MET A 257 -18.91 2.07 16.64
N ASP A 258 -18.59 1.89 17.92
CA ASP A 258 -19.25 2.60 19.01
C ASP A 258 -18.99 4.11 18.93
N GLY A 259 -20.08 4.88 18.84
CA GLY A 259 -20.01 6.33 18.70
C GLY A 259 -19.42 6.83 17.38
N VAL A 260 -19.28 5.94 16.38
CA VAL A 260 -18.81 6.28 15.02
C VAL A 260 -20.02 6.60 14.14
N ASN A 261 -20.03 7.81 13.59
CA ASN A 261 -21.06 8.27 12.66
C ASN A 261 -20.73 7.88 11.21
N ARG A 262 -21.72 7.96 10.31
CA ARG A 262 -21.50 7.72 8.88
C ARG A 262 -20.90 8.95 8.17
N ASN A 263 -19.68 9.33 8.55
CA ASN A 263 -18.89 10.39 7.90
C ASN A 263 -17.38 10.16 8.06
N LEU A 264 -16.55 10.90 7.31
CA LEU A 264 -15.08 10.83 7.36
C LEU A 264 -14.43 12.07 7.99
N GLU A 265 -15.15 12.78 8.86
CA GLU A 265 -14.65 13.96 9.56
C GLU A 265 -13.56 13.60 10.57
N SER A 266 -12.69 14.57 10.90
CA SER A 266 -11.54 14.30 11.79
C SER A 266 -11.95 13.70 13.13
N ARG A 267 -12.94 14.30 13.80
CA ARG A 267 -13.45 13.82 15.09
C ARG A 267 -13.92 12.36 15.02
N ASN A 268 -14.55 11.98 13.93
CA ASN A 268 -15.08 10.63 13.75
C ASN A 268 -13.96 9.62 13.48
N ARG A 269 -12.95 10.00 12.68
CA ARG A 269 -11.73 9.20 12.46
C ARG A 269 -10.94 9.01 13.76
N ASP A 270 -10.85 10.04 14.59
CA ASP A 270 -10.16 9.96 15.89
C ASP A 270 -10.90 9.03 16.85
N ARG A 271 -12.24 9.07 16.88
CA ARG A 271 -13.06 8.12 17.64
C ARG A 271 -12.82 6.69 17.18
N PHE A 272 -12.87 6.43 15.88
CA PHE A 272 -12.62 5.09 15.33
C PHE A 272 -11.20 4.59 15.67
N THR A 273 -10.19 5.46 15.58
CA THR A 273 -8.81 5.12 15.98
C THR A 273 -8.72 4.71 17.45
N GLN A 274 -9.43 5.41 18.35
CA GLN A 274 -9.48 5.04 19.78
C GLN A 274 -10.15 3.68 19.99
N ASN A 275 -11.27 3.44 19.31
CA ASN A 275 -11.96 2.16 19.38
C ASN A 275 -11.07 1.01 18.85
N LEU A 276 -10.29 1.26 17.80
CA LEU A 276 -9.33 0.29 17.26
C LEU A 276 -8.20 -0.05 18.25
N SER A 277 -7.73 0.92 19.04
CA SER A 277 -6.77 0.66 20.13
C SER A 277 -7.37 -0.24 21.20
N ALA A 278 -8.62 0.03 21.62
CA ALA A 278 -9.33 -0.79 22.59
C ALA A 278 -9.57 -2.20 22.06
N PHE A 279 -10.05 -2.33 20.82
CA PHE A 279 -10.23 -3.60 20.12
C PHE A 279 -8.94 -4.44 20.13
N ARG A 280 -7.80 -3.86 19.74
CA ARG A 280 -6.51 -4.56 19.75
C ARG A 280 -6.12 -5.03 21.16
N HIS A 281 -6.35 -4.20 22.19
CA HIS A 281 -6.05 -4.57 23.57
C HIS A 281 -6.94 -5.71 24.06
N ASP A 282 -8.26 -5.61 23.84
CA ASP A 282 -9.25 -6.62 24.23
C ASP A 282 -8.95 -7.97 23.56
N VAL A 283 -8.71 -7.97 22.24
CA VAL A 283 -8.39 -9.20 21.49
C VAL A 283 -7.09 -9.83 21.95
N LYS A 284 -6.02 -9.05 22.15
CA LYS A 284 -4.76 -9.59 22.67
C LYS A 284 -4.95 -10.20 24.07
N ALA A 285 -5.76 -9.57 24.93
CA ALA A 285 -5.96 -10.04 26.30
C ALA A 285 -6.63 -11.42 26.37
N PHE A 286 -7.56 -11.75 25.46
CA PHE A 286 -8.23 -13.05 25.47
C PHE A 286 -7.61 -14.10 24.56
N MET A 287 -6.89 -13.70 23.52
CA MET A 287 -6.18 -14.65 22.66
C MET A 287 -4.88 -15.16 23.31
N GLN A 288 -4.38 -14.47 24.34
CA GLN A 288 -3.20 -14.86 25.13
C GLN A 288 -3.54 -15.48 26.49
N ALA A 289 -4.82 -15.52 26.87
CA ALA A 289 -5.32 -16.14 28.10
C ALA A 289 -5.62 -17.63 27.87
#